data_AF-A0AA40AI20-F1
#
_entry.id   AF-A0AA40AI20-F1
#
_cell.length_a   1.000
_cell.length_b   1.000
_cell.length_c   1.000
_cell.angle_alpha   90.00
_cell.angle_beta   90.00
_cell.angle_gamma   90.00
#
_symmetry.space_group_name_H-M   'P 1'
#
loop_
_entity.id
_entity.type
_entity.pdbx_description
1 polymer ?
#
loop_
_entity_poly.entity_id
_entity_poly.type
_entity_poly.pdbx_seq_one_letter_code
_entity_poly.pdbx_strand_id
1 'polypeptide(L)'
;SGHGAGALVAGALEPRVALTPPQEGGAGGAGCWRIAAWQKSQGQNVQDSNQIVTENVAKMNELPFDHHMLAGLVAPRPLYVMENTDMEWLSKFSAYGCMAAARKQYQALGALNNFGYSQIGGHNHCSFPSGQSAELNAYIGKFLLGNANAGSTNILRTDQTGSFDVASWSPWSVPDLSQ
;
A
#
# COMPACT_ATOMS: atom_id res chain seq x y z
N SER A 1 4.37 9.56 -6.51
CA SER A 1 4.07 11.00 -6.39
C SER A 1 4.08 11.40 -4.92
N GLY A 2 4.54 12.62 -4.61
CA GLY A 2 4.57 13.10 -3.21
C GLY A 2 3.18 13.21 -2.58
N HIS A 3 2.15 13.56 -3.37
CA HIS A 3 0.77 13.66 -2.88
C HIS A 3 0.18 12.29 -2.49
N GLY A 4 0.50 11.22 -3.23
CA GLY A 4 0.07 9.86 -2.87
C GLY A 4 0.64 9.42 -1.52
N ALA A 5 1.93 9.71 -1.27
CA ALA A 5 2.56 9.48 0.03
C ALA A 5 1.89 10.31 1.15
N GLY A 6 1.67 11.61 0.91
CA GLY A 6 0.99 12.50 1.84
C GLY A 6 -0.44 12.05 2.19
N ALA A 7 -1.19 11.52 1.22
CA ALA A 7 -2.54 11.00 1.45
C ALA A 7 -2.56 9.80 2.40
N LEU A 8 -1.59 8.89 2.30
CA LEU A 8 -1.47 7.78 3.25
C LEU A 8 -1.14 8.28 4.66
N VAL A 9 -0.19 9.22 4.78
CA VAL A 9 0.17 9.83 6.07
C VAL A 9 -1.04 10.54 6.68
N ALA A 10 -1.79 11.31 5.89
CA ALA A 10 -3.01 11.97 6.35
C ALA A 10 -4.05 10.94 6.84
N GLY A 11 -4.31 9.89 6.07
CA GLY A 11 -5.23 8.83 6.49
C GLY A 11 -4.78 8.09 7.75
N ALA A 12 -3.48 7.90 7.94
CA ALA A 12 -2.92 7.26 9.13
C ALA A 12 -3.05 8.14 10.39
N LEU A 13 -2.82 9.45 10.26
CA LEU A 13 -2.75 10.38 11.40
C LEU A 13 -4.07 11.11 11.69
N GLU A 14 -5.00 11.15 10.73
CA GLU A 14 -6.32 11.75 10.89
C GLU A 14 -7.42 10.66 10.93
N PRO A 15 -7.89 10.27 12.13
CA PRO A 15 -8.88 9.21 12.28
C PRO A 15 -10.26 9.57 11.71
N ARG A 16 -10.54 10.86 11.42
CA ARG A 16 -11.81 11.30 10.82
C ARG A 16 -11.88 11.05 9.30
N VAL A 17 -10.78 10.66 8.66
CA VAL A 17 -10.79 10.29 7.24
C VAL A 17 -11.50 8.93 7.07
N ALA A 18 -12.66 8.96 6.39
CA ALA A 18 -13.52 7.79 6.17
C ALA A 18 -13.04 6.86 5.04
N LEU A 19 -12.23 7.36 4.10
CA LEU A 19 -11.60 6.58 3.04
C LEU A 19 -10.25 7.20 2.71
N THR A 20 -9.20 6.38 2.67
CA THR A 20 -7.84 6.79 2.27
C THR A 20 -7.47 6.12 0.94
N PRO A 21 -7.49 6.85 -0.20
CA PRO A 21 -7.18 6.28 -1.51
C PRO A 21 -5.85 6.81 -2.11
N PRO A 22 -4.66 6.45 -1.56
CA PRO A 22 -3.40 6.96 -2.08
C PRO A 22 -3.11 6.38 -3.47
N GLN A 23 -2.76 7.26 -4.41
CA GLN A 23 -2.40 6.90 -5.79
C GLN A 23 -0.90 7.08 -6.02
N GLU A 24 -0.25 6.01 -6.46
CA GLU A 24 1.13 5.94 -6.92
C GLU A 24 2.08 6.59 -5.89
N GLY A 25 1.91 6.23 -4.62
CA GLY A 25 2.67 6.80 -3.51
C GLY A 25 4.11 6.30 -3.47
N GLY A 26 4.36 5.08 -3.94
CA GLY A 26 5.70 4.50 -4.03
C GLY A 26 6.47 4.55 -2.72
N ALA A 27 7.77 4.82 -2.79
CA ALA A 27 8.62 5.02 -1.61
C ALA A 27 8.13 6.22 -0.77
N GLY A 28 8.05 6.04 0.56
CA GLY A 28 7.46 7.03 1.46
C GLY A 28 5.93 7.05 1.49
N GLY A 29 5.28 6.26 0.64
CA GLY A 29 3.85 5.99 0.67
C GLY A 29 3.59 4.50 0.90
N ALA A 30 3.15 3.81 -0.15
CA ALA A 30 2.78 2.40 -0.10
C ALA A 30 3.99 1.44 0.04
N GLY A 31 5.19 1.86 -0.35
CA GLY A 31 6.40 1.05 -0.31
C GLY A 31 7.04 0.98 1.08
N CYS A 32 7.47 -0.22 1.46
CA CYS A 32 8.29 -0.42 2.66
C CYS A 32 9.75 -0.11 2.36
N TRP A 33 10.41 0.53 3.32
CA TRP A 33 11.81 0.92 3.20
C TRP A 33 12.70 -0.30 2.96
N ARG A 34 12.51 -1.37 3.75
CA ARG A 34 13.38 -2.56 3.69
C ARG A 34 13.29 -3.31 2.37
N ILE A 35 12.10 -3.41 1.81
CA ILE A 35 11.89 -4.10 0.52
C ILE A 35 12.44 -3.24 -0.62
N ALA A 36 12.29 -1.92 -0.56
CA ALA A 36 12.89 -1.01 -1.55
C ALA A 36 14.43 -1.08 -1.51
N ALA A 37 15.03 -1.13 -0.32
CA ALA A 37 16.47 -1.34 -0.15
C ALA A 37 16.93 -2.68 -0.74
N TRP A 38 16.16 -3.75 -0.53
CA TRP A 38 16.41 -5.04 -1.17
C TRP A 38 16.32 -4.93 -2.70
N GLN A 39 15.27 -4.35 -3.28
CA GLN A 39 15.16 -4.15 -4.74
C GLN A 39 16.36 -3.37 -5.30
N LYS A 40 16.78 -2.31 -4.62
CA LYS A 40 17.97 -1.53 -5.00
C LYS A 40 19.26 -2.36 -4.95
N SER A 41 19.41 -3.22 -3.95
CA SER A 41 20.54 -4.16 -3.86
C SER A 41 20.57 -5.19 -5.00
N GLN A 42 19.42 -5.45 -5.64
CA GLN A 42 19.31 -6.30 -6.84
C GLN A 42 19.56 -5.52 -8.15
N GLY A 43 20.00 -4.26 -8.07
CA GLY A 43 20.34 -3.43 -9.24
C GLY A 43 19.18 -2.68 -9.88
N GLN A 44 18.00 -2.65 -9.27
CA GLN A 44 16.85 -1.88 -9.77
C GLN A 44 16.98 -0.39 -9.41
N ASN A 45 16.53 0.48 -10.31
CA ASN A 45 16.55 1.93 -10.14
C ASN A 45 15.30 2.42 -9.38
N VAL A 46 15.16 1.95 -8.14
CA VAL A 46 14.03 2.28 -7.25
C VAL A 46 14.37 3.44 -6.32
N GLN A 47 13.35 4.21 -5.92
CA GLN A 47 13.51 5.21 -4.86
C GLN A 47 13.69 4.53 -3.50
N ASP A 48 14.71 4.92 -2.73
CA ASP A 48 14.95 4.41 -1.38
C ASP A 48 14.79 5.51 -0.30
N SER A 49 14.85 5.09 0.96
CA SER A 49 14.71 5.98 2.13
C SER A 49 15.70 7.15 2.10
N ASN A 50 16.92 6.93 1.61
CA ASN A 50 17.98 7.93 1.50
C ASN A 50 17.55 9.15 0.69
N GLN A 51 16.65 8.96 -0.27
CA GLN A 51 16.15 10.02 -1.15
C GLN A 51 14.90 10.73 -0.61
N ILE A 52 14.35 10.29 0.53
CA ILE A 52 13.09 10.81 1.09
C ILE A 52 13.27 11.41 2.48
N VAL A 53 13.91 10.68 3.40
CA VAL A 53 13.95 11.09 4.82
C VAL A 53 15.20 11.92 5.15
N THR A 54 16.23 11.93 4.28
CA THR A 54 17.50 12.68 4.40
C THR A 54 18.35 12.45 5.68
N GLU A 55 17.73 12.05 6.81
CA GLU A 55 18.35 11.77 8.11
C GLU A 55 17.98 10.36 8.61
N ASN A 56 18.87 9.68 9.35
CA ASN A 56 18.67 8.33 9.93
C ASN A 56 18.39 7.18 8.95
N VAL A 57 18.58 7.42 7.65
CA VAL A 57 18.35 6.49 6.53
C VAL A 57 19.36 5.34 6.43
N ALA A 58 20.54 5.50 7.04
CA ALA A 58 21.65 4.54 6.96
C ALA A 58 21.44 3.25 7.80
N LYS A 59 20.50 3.25 8.76
CA LYS A 59 20.29 2.17 9.73
C LYS A 59 18.85 1.66 9.72
N MET A 60 18.30 1.49 8.53
CA MET A 60 16.89 1.11 8.32
C MET A 60 16.47 -0.16 9.08
N ASN A 61 17.36 -1.15 9.18
CA ASN A 61 17.09 -2.38 9.92
C ASN A 61 16.97 -2.18 11.44
N GLU A 62 17.48 -1.06 11.98
CA GLU A 62 17.39 -0.71 13.40
C GLU A 62 16.08 0.03 13.74
N LEU A 63 15.31 0.51 12.75
CA LEU A 63 14.02 1.18 12.99
C LEU A 63 12.96 0.16 13.42
N PRO A 64 12.22 0.37 14.53
CA PRO A 64 11.22 -0.59 15.01
C PRO A 64 9.89 -0.54 14.22
N PHE A 65 9.92 0.01 13.02
CA PHE A 65 8.75 0.15 12.15
C PHE A 65 9.14 0.10 10.67
N ASP A 66 8.13 -0.08 9.83
CA ASP A 66 8.17 0.14 8.40
C ASP A 66 6.76 0.56 7.91
N HIS A 67 6.60 0.91 6.63
CA HIS A 67 5.35 1.52 6.13
C HIS A 67 4.13 0.60 6.15
N HIS A 68 4.30 -0.71 6.28
CA HIS A 68 3.17 -1.61 6.52
C HIS A 68 2.48 -1.28 7.86
N MET A 69 3.23 -0.83 8.87
CA MET A 69 2.66 -0.36 10.14
C MET A 69 2.00 1.02 10.00
N LEU A 70 2.53 1.90 9.16
CA LEU A 70 1.89 3.18 8.85
C LEU A 70 0.50 2.96 8.21
N ALA A 71 0.42 2.06 7.22
CA ALA A 71 -0.87 1.66 6.65
C ALA A 71 -1.76 0.95 7.70
N GLY A 72 -1.17 0.20 8.62
CA GLY A 72 -1.86 -0.40 9.77
C GLY A 72 -2.58 0.62 10.67
N LEU A 73 -2.08 1.86 10.79
CA LEU A 73 -2.76 2.94 11.55
C LEU A 73 -4.08 3.39 10.90
N VAL A 74 -4.28 3.08 9.62
CA VAL A 74 -5.57 3.32 8.96
C VAL A 74 -6.61 2.30 9.43
N ALA A 75 -6.20 1.08 9.79
CA ALA A 75 -7.11 0.01 10.16
C ALA A 75 -7.96 0.37 11.42
N PRO A 76 -9.24 -0.02 11.46
CA PRO A 76 -9.99 -0.77 10.45
C PRO A 76 -10.63 0.13 9.38
N ARG A 77 -10.30 1.42 9.30
CA ARG A 77 -10.92 2.35 8.33
C ARG A 77 -10.54 1.95 6.89
N PRO A 78 -11.41 2.27 5.91
CA PRO A 78 -11.18 1.96 4.50
C PRO A 78 -9.87 2.55 3.93
N LEU A 79 -9.06 1.67 3.36
CA LEU A 79 -7.81 1.97 2.67
C LEU A 79 -7.80 1.31 1.29
N TYR A 80 -7.64 2.10 0.23
CA TYR A 80 -7.53 1.61 -1.15
C TYR A 80 -6.30 2.18 -1.84
N VAL A 81 -5.23 1.39 -1.89
CA VAL A 81 -3.95 1.81 -2.46
C VAL A 81 -3.90 1.43 -3.94
N MET A 82 -3.59 2.40 -4.79
CA MET A 82 -3.44 2.23 -6.24
C MET A 82 -1.99 2.47 -6.63
N GLU A 83 -1.34 1.52 -7.27
CA GLU A 83 0.06 1.61 -7.69
C GLU A 83 0.21 1.31 -9.19
N ASN A 84 1.30 1.82 -9.76
CA ASN A 84 1.60 1.69 -11.18
C ASN A 84 2.86 0.87 -11.40
N THR A 85 2.76 -0.16 -12.23
CA THR A 85 3.89 -1.03 -12.54
C THR A 85 4.73 -0.57 -13.71
N ASP A 86 4.36 0.43 -14.50
CA ASP A 86 5.28 0.96 -15.51
C ASP A 86 6.37 1.84 -14.89
N MET A 87 6.17 2.27 -13.64
CA MET A 87 7.06 3.18 -12.92
C MET A 87 8.02 2.41 -12.01
N GLU A 88 9.19 2.04 -12.52
CA GLU A 88 10.24 1.37 -11.74
C GLU A 88 10.57 2.12 -10.43
N TRP A 89 10.61 3.45 -10.50
CA TRP A 89 10.91 4.33 -9.37
C TRP A 89 9.97 4.14 -8.16
N LEU A 90 8.72 3.69 -8.37
CA LEU A 90 7.75 3.43 -7.30
C LEU A 90 8.04 2.14 -6.52
N SER A 91 9.05 1.36 -6.90
CA SER A 91 9.49 0.14 -6.21
C SER A 91 8.36 -0.90 -6.13
N LYS A 92 7.99 -1.46 -7.29
CA LYS A 92 6.77 -2.28 -7.46
C LYS A 92 6.62 -3.41 -6.42
N PHE A 93 7.66 -4.21 -6.19
CA PHE A 93 7.64 -5.29 -5.19
C PHE A 93 7.57 -4.77 -3.76
N SER A 94 8.20 -3.63 -3.48
CA SER A 94 8.12 -2.96 -2.19
C SER A 94 6.70 -2.56 -1.86
N ALA A 95 6.01 -1.87 -2.77
CA ALA A 95 4.63 -1.49 -2.53
C ALA A 95 3.72 -2.72 -2.35
N TYR A 96 3.86 -3.74 -3.20
CA TYR A 96 3.05 -4.96 -3.11
C TYR A 96 3.30 -5.72 -1.80
N GLY A 97 4.56 -5.99 -1.46
CA GLY A 97 4.92 -6.71 -0.24
C GLY A 97 4.54 -5.95 1.03
N CYS A 98 4.74 -4.64 1.03
CA CYS A 98 4.40 -3.79 2.17
C CYS A 98 2.89 -3.76 2.42
N MET A 99 2.09 -3.62 1.36
CA MET A 99 0.63 -3.57 1.47
C MET A 99 0.05 -4.97 1.74
N ALA A 100 0.65 -6.04 1.23
CA ALA A 100 0.29 -7.40 1.63
C ALA A 100 0.57 -7.66 3.12
N ALA A 101 1.68 -7.13 3.66
CA ALA A 101 1.95 -7.17 5.09
C ALA A 101 0.96 -6.32 5.89
N ALA A 102 0.59 -5.12 5.42
CA ALA A 102 -0.43 -4.27 6.05
C ALA A 102 -1.80 -4.93 6.11
N ARG A 103 -2.17 -5.64 5.03
CA ARG A 103 -3.42 -6.41 4.93
C ARG A 103 -3.59 -7.43 6.06
N LYS A 104 -2.49 -7.97 6.61
CA LYS A 104 -2.55 -8.88 7.76
C LYS A 104 -3.15 -8.22 9.01
N GLN A 105 -2.97 -6.91 9.22
CA GLN A 105 -3.62 -6.21 10.33
C GLN A 105 -5.14 -6.12 10.11
N TYR A 106 -5.57 -5.80 8.88
CA TYR A 106 -6.99 -5.83 8.52
C TYR A 106 -7.59 -7.24 8.64
N GLN A 107 -6.83 -8.27 8.32
CA GLN A 107 -7.24 -9.66 8.54
C GLN A 107 -7.46 -9.95 10.02
N ALA A 108 -6.50 -9.57 10.88
CA ALA A 108 -6.60 -9.79 12.31
C ALA A 108 -7.85 -9.12 12.90
N LEU A 109 -8.20 -7.93 12.40
CA LEU A 109 -9.37 -7.16 12.86
C LEU A 109 -10.70 -7.60 12.22
N GLY A 110 -10.72 -8.64 11.38
CA GLY A 110 -11.93 -9.04 10.64
C GLY A 110 -12.40 -8.02 9.59
N ALA A 111 -11.54 -7.06 9.22
CA ALA A 111 -11.87 -5.89 8.41
C ALA A 111 -11.39 -6.00 6.95
N LEU A 112 -11.26 -7.22 6.40
CA LEU A 112 -10.70 -7.43 5.05
C LEU A 112 -11.46 -6.72 3.92
N ASN A 113 -12.75 -6.48 4.10
CA ASN A 113 -13.54 -5.72 3.13
C ASN A 113 -13.22 -4.21 3.11
N ASN A 114 -12.41 -3.73 4.07
CA ASN A 114 -11.97 -2.33 4.15
C ASN A 114 -10.54 -2.15 3.61
N PHE A 115 -9.89 -3.22 3.13
CA PHE A 115 -8.53 -3.15 2.60
C PHE A 115 -8.45 -3.52 1.13
N GLY A 116 -7.76 -2.67 0.37
CA GLY A 116 -7.58 -2.82 -1.06
C GLY A 116 -6.20 -2.38 -1.50
N TYR A 117 -5.55 -3.23 -2.28
CA TYR A 117 -4.34 -2.91 -3.01
C TYR A 117 -4.46 -3.37 -4.46
N SER A 118 -4.29 -2.45 -5.38
CA SER A 118 -4.35 -2.70 -6.81
C SER A 118 -3.13 -2.10 -7.49
N GLN A 119 -2.36 -2.93 -8.19
CA GLN A 119 -1.15 -2.52 -8.86
C GLN A 119 -1.18 -3.00 -10.31
N ILE A 120 -1.31 -2.08 -11.27
CA ILE A 120 -1.34 -2.40 -12.70
C ILE A 120 -0.50 -1.39 -13.50
N GLY A 121 -0.03 -1.77 -14.68
CA GLY A 121 0.66 -0.92 -15.64
C GLY A 121 -0.20 -0.63 -16.87
N GLY A 122 0.44 -0.28 -17.97
CA GLY A 122 -0.21 0.14 -19.22
C GLY A 122 -0.75 1.57 -19.18
N HIS A 123 -0.23 2.44 -18.30
CA HIS A 123 -0.70 3.82 -18.18
C HIS A 123 0.39 4.79 -17.67
N ASN A 124 0.26 6.06 -18.07
CA ASN A 124 1.19 7.11 -17.66
C ASN A 124 1.11 7.41 -16.16
N HIS A 125 2.20 7.96 -15.60
CA HIS A 125 2.27 8.31 -14.18
C HIS A 125 1.15 9.26 -13.80
N CYS A 126 0.44 8.94 -12.71
CA CYS A 126 -0.73 9.67 -12.21
C CYS A 126 -1.93 9.75 -13.18
N SER A 127 -1.87 9.11 -14.35
CA SER A 127 -3.03 8.94 -15.22
C SER A 127 -3.82 7.74 -14.74
N PHE A 128 -5.03 7.96 -14.23
CA PHE A 128 -5.80 6.89 -13.62
C PHE A 128 -6.30 5.87 -14.66
N PRO A 129 -5.97 4.57 -14.53
CA PRO A 129 -6.30 3.56 -15.53
C PRO A 129 -7.75 3.06 -15.40
N SER A 130 -8.40 2.78 -16.53
CA SER A 130 -9.75 2.18 -16.54
C SER A 130 -9.83 0.83 -15.82
N GLY A 131 -8.71 0.09 -15.79
CA GLY A 131 -8.60 -1.20 -15.11
C GLY A 131 -8.78 -1.14 -13.59
N GLN A 132 -8.71 0.04 -12.95
CA GLN A 132 -8.92 0.25 -11.51
C GLN A 132 -10.22 0.99 -11.19
N SER A 133 -10.95 1.50 -12.18
CA SER A 133 -12.12 2.36 -11.97
C SER A 133 -13.26 1.67 -11.21
N ALA A 134 -13.55 0.41 -11.53
CA ALA A 134 -14.60 -0.33 -10.83
C ALA A 134 -14.27 -0.51 -9.34
N GLU A 135 -13.00 -0.72 -9.02
CA GLU A 135 -12.51 -0.89 -7.65
C GLU A 135 -12.61 0.42 -6.87
N LEU A 136 -12.11 1.52 -7.43
CA LEU A 136 -12.21 2.85 -6.82
C LEU A 136 -13.69 3.24 -6.57
N ASN A 137 -14.55 2.99 -7.56
CA ASN A 137 -15.98 3.26 -7.44
C ASN A 137 -16.65 2.40 -6.36
N ALA A 138 -16.22 1.15 -6.17
CA ALA A 138 -16.74 0.30 -5.10
C ALA A 138 -16.39 0.86 -3.71
N TYR A 139 -15.16 1.36 -3.55
CA TYR A 139 -14.71 2.01 -2.31
C TYR A 139 -15.47 3.30 -2.02
N ILE A 140 -15.57 4.20 -3.01
CA ILE A 140 -16.33 5.45 -2.88
C ILE A 140 -17.80 5.14 -2.58
N GLY A 141 -18.40 4.23 -3.33
CA GLY A 141 -19.80 3.84 -3.19
C GLY A 141 -20.13 3.33 -1.80
N LYS A 142 -19.32 2.40 -1.26
CA LYS A 142 -19.55 1.83 0.07
C LYS A 142 -19.27 2.81 1.20
N PHE A 143 -18.12 3.48 1.17
CA PHE A 143 -17.57 4.15 2.35
C PHE A 143 -17.86 5.64 2.40
N LEU A 144 -18.25 6.26 1.28
CA LEU A 144 -18.60 7.68 1.23
C LEU A 144 -20.07 7.91 0.84
N LEU A 145 -20.68 7.01 0.06
CA LEU A 145 -22.04 7.19 -0.47
C LEU A 145 -23.08 6.25 0.15
N GLY A 146 -22.68 5.37 1.06
CA GLY A 146 -23.62 4.45 1.75
C GLY A 146 -24.24 3.37 0.84
N ASN A 147 -23.68 3.14 -0.35
CA ASN A 147 -24.13 2.07 -1.25
C ASN A 147 -23.42 0.75 -0.91
N ALA A 148 -24.05 -0.07 -0.07
CA ALA A 148 -23.53 -1.39 0.31
C ALA A 148 -23.30 -2.33 -0.89
N ASN A 149 -23.99 -2.10 -2.02
CA ASN A 149 -23.93 -2.92 -3.23
C ASN A 149 -22.96 -2.40 -4.29
N ALA A 150 -22.05 -1.47 -3.96
CA ALA A 150 -21.16 -0.83 -4.93
C ALA A 150 -20.06 -1.75 -5.52
N GLY A 151 -19.98 -3.02 -5.12
CA GLY A 151 -19.01 -4.01 -5.63
C GLY A 151 -18.09 -4.60 -4.56
N SER A 152 -17.11 -5.41 -4.96
CA SER A 152 -16.14 -6.00 -4.02
C SER A 152 -15.08 -4.97 -3.60
N THR A 153 -14.68 -5.03 -2.34
CA THR A 153 -13.65 -4.15 -1.77
C THR A 153 -12.53 -4.92 -1.07
N ASN A 154 -12.61 -6.25 -0.99
CA ASN A 154 -11.48 -7.06 -0.52
C ASN A 154 -10.53 -7.35 -1.70
N ILE A 155 -9.50 -6.51 -1.87
CA ILE A 155 -8.65 -6.51 -3.07
C ILE A 155 -7.17 -6.61 -2.69
N LEU A 156 -6.45 -7.53 -3.31
CA LEU A 156 -4.99 -7.58 -3.29
C LEU A 156 -4.53 -8.17 -4.63
N ARG A 157 -4.12 -7.32 -5.56
CA ARG A 157 -3.66 -7.76 -6.88
C ARG A 157 -2.49 -6.94 -7.41
N THR A 158 -1.67 -7.60 -8.22
CA THR A 158 -0.59 -6.99 -9.00
C THR A 158 -0.51 -7.67 -10.36
N ASP A 159 -0.14 -6.95 -11.41
CA ASP A 159 0.21 -7.53 -12.71
C ASP A 159 1.70 -7.89 -12.85
N GLN A 160 2.49 -7.71 -11.79
CA GLN A 160 3.89 -8.13 -11.79
C GLN A 160 4.02 -9.65 -11.76
N THR A 161 4.81 -10.14 -12.71
CA THR A 161 5.17 -11.55 -12.85
C THR A 161 6.65 -11.70 -12.47
N GLY A 162 6.91 -11.96 -11.19
CA GLY A 162 8.25 -12.18 -10.67
C GLY A 162 8.25 -12.99 -9.39
N SER A 163 9.37 -13.64 -9.08
CA SER A 163 9.57 -14.40 -7.85
C SER A 163 9.83 -13.45 -6.67
N PHE A 164 8.79 -12.77 -6.19
CA PHE A 164 8.83 -12.03 -4.93
C PHE A 164 8.02 -12.79 -3.88
N ASP A 165 8.70 -13.31 -2.86
CA ASP A 165 8.05 -14.04 -1.78
C ASP A 165 7.61 -13.10 -0.65
N VAL A 166 6.33 -12.72 -0.66
CA VAL A 166 5.70 -11.91 0.40
C VAL A 166 5.83 -12.57 1.78
N ALA A 167 5.82 -13.91 1.86
CA ALA A 167 5.84 -14.62 3.14
C ALA A 167 7.18 -14.44 3.85
N SER A 168 8.30 -14.40 3.11
CA SER A 168 9.63 -14.12 3.68
C SER A 168 9.74 -12.75 4.37
N TRP A 169 8.96 -11.75 3.91
CA TRP A 169 8.97 -10.39 4.45
C TRP A 169 7.93 -10.16 5.55
N SER A 170 6.96 -11.05 5.67
CA SER A 170 5.93 -10.99 6.70
C SER A 170 5.70 -12.37 7.32
N PRO A 171 6.71 -12.99 7.97
CA PRO A 171 6.63 -14.40 8.38
C PRO A 171 5.67 -14.65 9.55
N TRP A 172 5.18 -13.60 10.21
CA TRP A 172 4.30 -13.74 11.37
C TRP A 172 2.91 -14.29 11.01
N SER A 173 2.37 -15.09 11.93
CA SER A 173 0.98 -15.54 11.91
C SER A 173 0.02 -14.39 12.17
N VAL A 174 -1.20 -14.50 11.67
CA VAL A 174 -2.25 -13.51 11.88
C VAL A 174 -3.15 -13.99 13.03
N PRO A 175 -3.19 -13.30 14.19
CA PRO A 175 -4.13 -13.63 15.25
C PRO A 175 -5.57 -13.27 14.82
N ASP A 176 -6.56 -13.87 15.46
CA ASP A 176 -7.95 -13.43 15.35
C ASP A 176 -8.25 -12.44 16.49
N LEU A 177 -8.50 -11.19 16.11
CA LEU A 177 -8.89 -10.08 16.99
C LEU A 177 -10.27 -9.53 16.61
N SER A 178 -11.03 -10.25 15.77
CA SER A 178 -12.38 -9.86 15.43
C SER A 178 -13.27 -9.92 16.68
N GLN A 179 -14.14 -8.93 16.84
CA GLN A 179 -15.11 -8.84 17.94
C GLN A 179 -16.53 -9.02 17.42
#